data_AF-A0A7S2XCS6-F1
#
_entry.id   AF-A0A7S2XCS6-F1
#
_cell.length_a   1.000
_cell.length_b   1.000
_cell.length_c   1.000
_cell.angle_alpha   90.00
_cell.angle_beta   90.00
_cell.angle_gamma   90.00
#
_symmetry.space_group_name_H-M   'P 1'
#
loop_
_entity.id
_entity.type
_entity.pdbx_description
1 polymer ?
#
loop_
_entity_poly.entity_id
_entity_poly.type
_entity_poly.pdbx_seq_one_letter_code
_entity_poly.pdbx_strand_id
1 'polypeptide(L)'
;AQQLCAMNVTQIQNLYPGMEEYSPSFCLALTYITTILGYGYGFGAGSDATLLFKSDVNGTEVGWALGMMLYEIRYMSWQINDDDDNTCSYHGYRIITFVLAGLLALTGLGLIYVLYRFRAYSSSVRYSAELENHSVDAVM
;
A
#
# COMPACT_ATOMS: atom_id res chain seq x y z
N ALA A 1 42.62 -24.34 0.69
CA ALA A 1 42.74 -24.90 -0.67
C ALA A 1 43.91 -25.87 -0.81
N GLN A 2 45.15 -25.40 -0.64
CA GLN A 2 46.36 -26.20 -0.93
C GLN A 2 46.46 -27.54 -0.19
N GLN A 3 46.06 -27.60 1.09
CA GLN A 3 46.10 -28.85 1.86
C GLN A 3 45.15 -29.92 1.32
N LEU A 4 43.93 -29.55 0.95
CA LEU A 4 42.92 -30.49 0.45
C LEU A 4 43.28 -31.05 -0.93
N CYS A 5 43.96 -30.26 -1.75
CA CYS A 5 44.47 -30.70 -3.07
C CYS A 5 45.63 -31.69 -3.00
N ALA A 6 46.35 -31.77 -1.87
CA ALA A 6 47.43 -32.73 -1.66
C ALA A 6 46.93 -34.09 -1.11
N MET A 7 45.63 -34.21 -0.80
CA MET A 7 45.04 -35.43 -0.25
C MET A 7 44.60 -36.39 -1.35
N ASN A 8 44.57 -37.68 -1.01
CA ASN A 8 43.98 -38.71 -1.87
C ASN A 8 42.45 -38.71 -1.76
N VAL A 9 41.78 -39.13 -2.82
CA VAL A 9 40.29 -39.18 -2.87
C VAL A 9 39.70 -39.99 -1.71
N THR A 10 40.32 -41.12 -1.35
CA THR A 10 39.86 -41.95 -0.21
C THR A 10 39.93 -41.22 1.13
N GLN A 11 40.92 -40.34 1.31
CA GLN A 11 41.04 -39.52 2.53
C GLN A 11 39.92 -38.48 2.59
N ILE A 12 39.60 -37.86 1.45
CA ILE A 12 38.52 -36.88 1.33
C ILE A 12 37.16 -37.54 1.60
N GLN A 13 36.91 -38.72 1.05
CA GLN A 13 35.69 -39.47 1.28
C GLN A 13 35.50 -39.84 2.75
N ASN A 14 36.59 -40.19 3.46
CA ASN A 14 36.54 -40.46 4.89
C ASN A 14 36.28 -39.20 5.74
N LEU A 15 36.70 -38.02 5.27
CA LEU A 15 36.46 -36.74 5.95
C LEU A 15 35.02 -36.23 5.75
N TYR A 16 34.41 -36.54 4.62
CA TYR A 16 33.09 -36.05 4.23
C TYR A 16 32.19 -37.19 3.76
N PRO A 17 31.73 -38.06 4.68
CA PRO A 17 30.82 -39.15 4.34
C PRO A 17 29.49 -38.59 3.79
N GLY A 18 28.97 -39.19 2.72
CA GLY A 18 27.77 -38.73 2.01
C GLY A 18 28.01 -37.69 0.92
N MET A 19 29.26 -37.28 0.67
CA MET A 19 29.65 -36.41 -0.46
C MET A 19 30.70 -37.07 -1.37
N GLU A 20 30.73 -38.40 -1.42
CA GLU A 20 31.76 -39.17 -2.14
C GLU A 20 31.74 -38.87 -3.64
N GLU A 21 30.55 -38.66 -4.21
CA GLU A 21 30.36 -38.27 -5.61
C GLU A 21 31.08 -36.96 -5.95
N TYR A 22 31.09 -36.01 -5.03
CA TYR A 22 31.68 -34.69 -5.24
C TYR A 22 33.17 -34.62 -4.88
N SER A 23 33.69 -35.62 -4.16
CA SER A 23 35.09 -35.66 -3.69
C SER A 23 36.15 -35.37 -4.76
N PRO A 24 36.03 -35.82 -6.04
CA PRO A 24 37.04 -35.50 -7.06
C PRO A 24 37.06 -34.02 -7.45
N SER A 25 35.94 -33.31 -7.24
CA SER A 25 35.78 -31.91 -7.64
C SER A 25 36.19 -30.91 -6.57
N PHE A 26 36.39 -31.34 -5.32
CA PHE A 26 36.63 -30.44 -4.19
C PHE A 26 37.88 -29.58 -4.34
N CYS A 27 39.00 -30.14 -4.84
CA CYS A 27 40.21 -29.36 -5.05
C CYS A 27 39.99 -28.23 -6.08
N LEU A 28 39.33 -28.54 -7.21
CA LEU A 28 39.03 -27.56 -8.24
C LEU A 28 38.07 -26.49 -7.71
N ALA A 29 36.97 -26.90 -7.08
CA ALA A 29 35.96 -25.99 -6.54
C ALA A 29 36.55 -25.05 -5.48
N LEU A 30 37.32 -25.59 -4.53
CA LEU A 30 37.92 -24.80 -3.46
C LEU A 30 38.97 -23.82 -4.01
N THR A 31 39.79 -24.24 -4.96
CA THR A 31 40.76 -23.37 -5.61
C THR A 31 40.06 -22.25 -6.37
N TYR A 32 39.03 -22.57 -7.14
CA TYR A 32 38.21 -21.59 -7.86
C TYR A 32 37.58 -20.56 -6.92
N ILE A 33 36.90 -21.02 -5.86
CA ILE A 33 36.25 -20.15 -4.87
C ILE A 33 37.28 -19.22 -4.20
N THR A 34 38.42 -19.75 -3.75
CA THR A 34 39.45 -18.91 -3.12
C THR A 34 40.06 -17.90 -4.09
N THR A 35 40.21 -18.28 -5.37
CA THR A 35 40.78 -17.40 -6.39
C THR A 35 39.82 -16.28 -6.74
N ILE A 36 38.54 -16.58 -6.96
CA ILE A 36 37.55 -15.56 -7.30
C ILE A 36 37.27 -14.62 -6.13
N LEU A 37 37.22 -15.12 -4.89
CA LEU A 37 37.04 -14.27 -3.72
C LEU A 37 38.25 -13.35 -3.50
N GLY A 38 39.46 -13.90 -3.51
CA GLY A 38 40.68 -13.14 -3.24
C GLY A 38 41.07 -12.19 -4.37
N TYR A 39 41.22 -12.73 -5.59
CA TYR A 39 41.74 -11.99 -6.74
C TYR A 39 40.65 -11.36 -7.61
N GLY A 40 39.45 -11.94 -7.64
CA GLY A 40 38.33 -11.40 -8.42
C GLY A 40 37.56 -10.31 -7.67
N TYR A 41 37.12 -10.61 -6.44
CA TYR A 41 36.27 -9.73 -5.63
C TYR A 41 37.05 -8.92 -4.58
N GLY A 42 38.35 -9.16 -4.40
CA GLY A 42 39.19 -8.35 -3.51
C GLY A 42 39.11 -8.70 -2.02
N PHE A 43 38.55 -9.87 -1.65
CA PHE A 43 38.53 -10.37 -0.26
C PHE A 43 39.87 -10.97 0.19
N GLY A 44 40.98 -10.50 -0.39
CA GLY A 44 42.34 -11.00 -0.10
C GLY A 44 42.89 -10.57 1.26
N ALA A 45 44.15 -10.94 1.52
CA ALA A 45 44.88 -10.56 2.72
C ALA A 45 45.10 -9.03 2.74
N GLY A 46 44.21 -8.31 3.43
CA GLY A 46 44.17 -6.85 3.46
C GLY A 46 42.76 -6.27 3.43
N SER A 47 41.73 -7.08 3.15
CA SER A 47 40.34 -6.64 3.28
C SER A 47 39.88 -6.73 4.74
N ASP A 48 39.26 -5.68 5.25
CA ASP A 48 38.57 -5.68 6.56
C ASP A 48 37.19 -6.37 6.52
N ALA A 49 36.83 -6.95 5.37
CA ALA A 49 35.52 -7.53 5.17
C ALA A 49 35.40 -8.93 5.80
N THR A 50 34.34 -9.14 6.58
CA THR A 50 34.00 -10.44 7.15
C THR A 50 33.08 -11.20 6.19
N LEU A 51 33.49 -12.40 5.79
CA LEU A 51 32.69 -13.27 4.92
C LEU A 51 32.13 -14.45 5.74
N LEU A 52 30.81 -14.62 5.69
CA LEU A 52 30.09 -15.72 6.35
C LEU A 52 29.50 -16.65 5.29
N PHE A 53 29.91 -17.91 5.30
CA PHE A 53 29.30 -18.95 4.47
C PHE A 53 28.10 -19.54 5.20
N LYS A 54 26.88 -19.22 4.75
CA LYS A 54 25.62 -19.73 5.29
C LYS A 54 24.69 -20.19 4.17
N SER A 55 24.02 -21.31 4.38
CA SER A 55 22.94 -21.80 3.51
C SER A 55 21.56 -21.33 3.94
N ASP A 56 21.38 -21.00 5.22
CA ASP A 56 20.12 -20.52 5.77
C ASP A 56 20.32 -19.34 6.73
N VAL A 57 19.27 -18.54 6.88
CA VAL A 57 19.11 -17.54 7.93
C VAL A 57 17.74 -17.72 8.54
N ASN A 58 17.69 -17.98 9.85
CA ASN A 58 16.47 -18.21 10.62
C ASN A 58 15.58 -19.33 10.01
N GLY A 59 16.19 -20.42 9.53
CA GLY A 59 15.47 -21.56 8.95
C GLY A 59 14.92 -21.31 7.54
N THR A 60 15.23 -20.17 6.93
CA THR A 60 14.91 -19.89 5.52
C THR A 60 16.18 -19.97 4.69
N GLU A 61 16.15 -20.77 3.62
CA GLU A 61 17.27 -20.90 2.70
C GLU A 61 17.63 -19.54 2.07
N VAL A 62 18.92 -19.23 2.05
CA VAL A 62 19.43 -18.01 1.43
C VAL A 62 19.50 -18.24 -0.07
N GLY A 63 18.55 -17.64 -0.79
CA GLY A 63 18.50 -17.69 -2.24
C GLY A 63 17.70 -16.53 -2.82
N TRP A 64 17.74 -16.40 -4.15
CA TRP A 64 17.03 -15.35 -4.89
C TRP A 64 15.51 -15.59 -4.94
N ALA A 65 15.04 -16.82 -4.73
CA ALA A 65 13.63 -17.17 -4.83
C ALA A 65 12.73 -16.37 -3.88
N LEU A 66 13.14 -16.18 -2.62
CA LEU A 66 12.36 -15.38 -1.66
C LEU A 66 12.25 -13.92 -2.12
N GLY A 67 13.36 -13.32 -2.53
CA GLY A 67 13.38 -11.93 -3.04
C GLY A 67 12.51 -11.77 -4.29
N MET A 68 12.56 -12.73 -5.21
CA MET A 68 11.71 -12.75 -6.40
C MET A 68 10.23 -12.79 -6.03
N MET A 69 9.82 -13.66 -5.10
CA MET A 69 8.42 -13.70 -4.65
C MET A 69 7.99 -12.36 -4.06
N LEU A 70 8.77 -11.80 -3.14
CA LEU A 70 8.47 -10.51 -2.49
C LEU A 70 8.35 -9.36 -3.49
N TYR A 71 9.17 -9.36 -4.54
CA TYR A 71 9.10 -8.41 -5.62
C TYR A 71 7.78 -8.55 -6.41
N GLU A 72 7.42 -9.77 -6.81
CA GLU A 72 6.20 -10.05 -7.58
C GLU A 72 4.92 -9.67 -6.82
N ILE A 73 4.87 -9.99 -5.51
CA ILE A 73 3.71 -9.62 -4.67
C ILE A 73 3.72 -8.16 -4.23
N ARG A 74 4.71 -7.34 -4.69
CA ARG A 74 4.90 -5.93 -4.34
C ARG A 74 4.92 -5.70 -2.83
N TYR A 75 5.43 -6.67 -2.09
CA TYR A 75 5.46 -6.61 -0.62
C TYR A 75 6.63 -5.77 -0.12
N MET A 76 7.71 -5.71 -0.89
CA MET A 76 8.83 -4.82 -0.60
C MET A 76 8.51 -3.42 -1.14
N SER A 77 8.06 -2.53 -0.25
CA SER A 77 7.85 -1.14 -0.62
C SER A 77 9.20 -0.45 -0.85
N TRP A 78 9.35 0.20 -1.99
CA TRP A 78 10.50 1.07 -2.28
C TRP A 78 10.30 2.51 -1.78
N GLN A 79 9.08 2.81 -1.31
CA GLN A 79 8.73 4.05 -0.64
C GLN A 79 8.36 3.71 0.80
N ILE A 80 8.95 4.42 1.75
CA ILE A 80 8.38 4.46 3.08
C ILE A 80 7.12 5.31 2.91
N ASN A 81 5.94 4.68 2.96
CA ASN A 81 4.69 5.40 2.94
C ASN A 81 4.55 6.08 4.30
N ASP A 82 5.03 7.32 4.40
CA ASP A 82 4.70 8.23 5.50
C ASP A 82 3.26 8.74 5.32
N ASP A 83 2.30 7.82 5.22
CA ASP A 83 0.89 8.17 5.02
C ASP A 83 0.19 8.26 6.38
N ASP A 84 0.46 9.36 7.09
CA ASP A 84 -0.52 9.99 8.01
C ASP A 84 -1.50 10.87 7.20
N ASP A 85 -1.81 10.48 5.96
CA ASP A 85 -2.51 11.35 5.02
C ASP A 85 -4.04 11.18 5.14
N ASN A 86 -4.63 11.96 6.06
CA ASN A 86 -6.08 12.11 6.26
C ASN A 86 -6.82 12.76 5.06
N THR A 87 -6.15 12.87 3.90
CA THR A 87 -6.58 13.59 2.71
C THR A 87 -7.83 12.98 2.08
N CYS A 88 -7.98 11.65 2.08
CA CYS A 88 -9.22 11.00 1.63
C CYS A 88 -10.43 11.33 2.52
N SER A 89 -10.22 11.52 3.83
CA SER A 89 -11.29 11.86 4.77
C SER A 89 -11.74 13.32 4.61
N TYR A 90 -10.78 14.23 4.44
CA TYR A 90 -11.06 15.67 4.30
C TYR A 90 -11.80 16.00 2.99
N HIS A 91 -11.40 15.40 1.87
CA HIS A 91 -12.06 15.62 0.59
C HIS A 91 -13.48 15.02 0.55
N GLY A 92 -13.67 13.84 1.15
CA GLY A 92 -15.00 13.21 1.27
C GLY A 92 -15.98 14.07 2.07
N TYR A 93 -15.55 14.56 3.24
CA TYR A 93 -16.39 15.40 4.10
C TYR A 93 -16.82 16.70 3.40
N ARG A 94 -15.91 17.35 2.66
CA ARG A 94 -16.23 18.58 1.91
C ARG A 94 -17.35 18.36 0.89
N ILE A 95 -17.31 17.27 0.11
CA ILE A 95 -18.34 16.98 -0.89
C ILE A 95 -19.71 16.81 -0.21
N ILE A 96 -19.75 16.05 0.89
CA ILE A 96 -21.00 15.79 1.64
C ILE A 96 -21.60 17.08 2.19
N THR A 97 -20.77 17.98 2.73
CA THR A 97 -21.26 19.27 3.27
C THR A 97 -21.91 20.16 2.21
N PHE A 98 -21.35 20.25 0.99
CA PHE A 98 -21.93 21.05 -0.08
C PHE A 98 -23.27 20.49 -0.56
N VAL A 99 -23.41 19.18 -0.67
CA VAL A 99 -24.66 18.53 -1.10
C VAL A 99 -25.78 18.79 -0.08
N LEU A 100 -25.49 18.62 1.21
CA LEU A 100 -26.47 18.86 2.28
C LEU A 100 -26.89 20.32 2.36
N ALA A 101 -25.94 21.26 2.24
CA ALA A 101 -26.25 22.70 2.24
C ALA A 101 -27.13 23.10 1.05
N GLY A 102 -26.84 22.55 -0.14
CA GLY A 102 -27.65 22.79 -1.33
C GLY A 102 -29.10 22.29 -1.18
N LEU A 103 -29.29 21.08 -0.63
CA LEU A 103 -30.63 20.53 -0.40
C LEU A 103 -31.43 21.36 0.60
N LEU A 104 -30.81 21.82 1.69
CA LEU A 104 -31.47 22.69 2.68
C LEU A 104 -31.85 24.05 2.10
N ALA A 105 -31.02 24.62 1.24
CA ALA A 105 -31.33 25.88 0.56
C ALA A 105 -32.53 25.74 -0.39
N LEU A 106 -32.60 24.64 -1.15
CA LEU A 106 -33.70 24.38 -2.08
C LEU A 106 -35.03 24.14 -1.35
N THR A 107 -35.02 23.39 -0.25
CA THR A 107 -36.24 23.18 0.56
C THR A 107 -36.69 24.46 1.25
N GLY A 108 -35.75 25.24 1.78
CA GLY A 108 -36.04 26.54 2.40
C GLY A 108 -36.64 27.54 1.41
N LEU A 109 -36.04 27.70 0.23
CA LEU A 109 -36.55 28.58 -0.82
C LEU A 109 -37.92 28.11 -1.34
N GLY A 110 -38.11 26.80 -1.49
CA GLY A 110 -39.40 26.22 -1.88
C GLY A 110 -40.50 26.53 -0.87
N LEU A 111 -40.24 26.36 0.43
CA LEU A 111 -41.18 26.69 1.49
C LEU A 111 -41.52 28.18 1.52
N ILE A 112 -40.52 29.06 1.40
CA ILE A 112 -40.74 30.51 1.36
C ILE A 112 -41.61 30.88 0.16
N TYR A 113 -41.37 30.29 -1.02
CA TYR A 113 -42.16 30.52 -2.22
C TYR A 113 -43.63 30.08 -2.04
N VAL A 114 -43.87 28.92 -1.42
CA VAL A 114 -45.22 28.42 -1.12
C VAL A 114 -45.93 29.32 -0.13
N LEU A 115 -45.25 29.77 0.94
CA LEU A 115 -45.83 30.70 1.92
C LEU A 115 -46.17 32.06 1.29
N TYR A 116 -45.31 32.57 0.41
CA TYR A 116 -45.57 33.80 -0.34
C TYR A 116 -46.82 33.66 -1.21
N ARG A 117 -46.95 32.53 -1.93
CA ARG A 117 -48.13 32.21 -2.74
C ARG A 117 -49.40 32.04 -1.90
N PHE A 118 -49.31 31.36 -0.77
CA PHE A 118 -50.46 31.14 0.11
C PHE A 118 -50.96 32.45 0.73
N ARG A 119 -50.05 33.35 1.13
CA ARG A 119 -50.42 34.68 1.65
C ARG A 119 -51.05 35.57 0.57
N ALA A 120 -50.54 35.51 -0.66
CA ALA A 120 -51.17 36.21 -1.79
C ALA A 120 -52.59 35.68 -2.04
N TYR A 121 -52.76 34.35 -2.05
CA TYR A 121 -54.06 33.70 -2.26
C TYR A 121 -55.07 34.00 -1.14
N SER A 122 -54.67 33.96 0.12
CA SER A 122 -55.57 34.29 1.24
C SER A 122 -55.99 35.76 1.23
N SER A 123 -55.11 36.68 0.81
CA SER A 123 -55.46 38.08 0.64
C SER A 123 -56.55 38.26 -0.43
N SER A 124 -56.45 37.57 -1.58
CA SER A 124 -57.48 37.64 -2.64
C SER A 124 -58.84 37.09 -2.20
N VAL A 125 -58.87 36.03 -1.38
CA VAL A 125 -60.13 35.46 -0.86
C VAL A 125 -60.81 36.38 0.16
N ARG A 126 -60.02 37.10 0.97
CA ARG A 126 -60.56 38.11 1.89
C ARG A 126 -61.22 39.28 1.15
N TYR A 127 -60.67 39.72 0.01
CA TYR A 127 -61.31 40.77 -0.80
C TYR A 127 -62.66 40.35 -1.40
N SER A 128 -62.81 39.07 -1.79
CA SER A 128 -64.11 38.56 -2.26
C SER A 128 -65.16 38.45 -1.15
N ALA A 129 -64.77 38.12 0.08
CA ALA A 129 -65.70 38.06 1.21
C ALA A 129 -66.20 39.46 1.65
N GLU A 130 -65.36 40.48 1.54
CA GLU A 130 -65.73 41.86 1.89
C GLU A 130 -66.73 42.48 0.88
N LEU A 131 -66.62 42.12 -0.41
CA LEU A 131 -67.55 42.59 -1.45
C LEU A 131 -68.94 41.96 -1.33
N GLU A 132 -69.03 40.72 -0.86
CA GLU A 132 -70.30 40.06 -0.60
C GLU A 132 -71.04 40.73 0.57
N ASN A 133 -70.34 41.08 1.66
CA ASN A 133 -70.93 41.77 2.81
C ASN A 133 -71.43 43.18 2.46
N HIS A 134 -70.65 43.94 1.66
CA HIS A 134 -71.07 45.29 1.26
C HIS A 134 -72.29 45.28 0.31
N SER A 135 -72.52 44.19 -0.43
CA SER A 135 -73.71 44.02 -1.27
C SER A 135 -74.99 43.71 -0.47
N VAL A 136 -74.87 43.05 0.68
CA VAL A 136 -76.01 42.72 1.56
C VAL A 136 -76.51 43.96 2.31
N ASP A 137 -75.59 44.82 2.76
CA ASP A 137 -75.93 46.08 3.46
C ASP A 137 -76.58 47.14 2.55
N ALA A 138 -76.49 46.99 1.23
CA ALA A 138 -77.10 47.92 0.26
C ALA A 138 -78.55 47.57 -0.12
N VAL A 139 -79.09 46.44 0.36
CA VAL A 139 -80.41 45.90 0.00
C VAL A 139 -81.40 45.92 1.19
N MET A 140 -80.99 46.41 2.36
CA MET A 140 -81.82 46.55 3.57
C MET A 140 -82.08 48.02 3.91
#